data_AF-A0A8S2ZI67-F1
#
_entry.id   AF-A0A8S2ZI67-F1
#
_cell.length_a   1.000
_cell.length_b   1.000
_cell.length_c   1.000
_cell.angle_alpha   90.00
_cell.angle_beta   90.00
_cell.angle_gamma   90.00
#
_symmetry.space_group_name_H-M   'P 1'
#
loop_
_entity.id
_entity.type
_entity.pdbx_description
1 polymer ?
#
loop_
_entity_poly.entity_id
_entity_poly.type
_entity_poly.pdbx_seq_one_letter_code
_entity_poly.pdbx_strand_id
1 'polypeptide(L)' 'MINISGTSSSSMIVIGHRGASGYLPEHTLPAKALAYGQGADYLEQDVVLSKDNVPI' A
#
# COMPACT_ATOMS: atom_id res chain seq x y z
N MET A 1 -11.03 -10.66 -41.06
CA MET A 1 -10.15 -9.90 -40.15
C MET A 1 -10.84 -9.84 -38.79
N ILE A 2 -10.39 -10.63 -37.83
CA ILE A 2 -10.99 -10.64 -36.49
C ILE A 2 -10.30 -9.54 -35.68
N ASN A 3 -11.07 -8.54 -35.24
CA ASN A 3 -10.59 -7.47 -34.38
C ASN A 3 -10.77 -7.94 -32.93
N ILE A 4 -9.66 -8.27 -32.25
CA ILE A 4 -9.69 -8.67 -30.83
C ILE A 4 -9.74 -7.39 -30.01
N SER A 5 -10.95 -6.94 -29.71
CA SER A 5 -11.21 -5.83 -28.81
C SER A 5 -10.94 -6.24 -27.36
N GLY A 6 -9.83 -5.71 -26.82
CA GLY A 6 -9.66 -5.32 -25.42
C GLY A 6 -9.78 -6.42 -24.38
N THR A 7 -8.67 -7.08 -24.05
CA THR A 7 -8.52 -7.63 -22.70
C THR A 7 -8.35 -6.44 -21.76
N SER A 8 -9.41 -6.09 -21.04
CA SER A 8 -9.29 -5.27 -19.82
C SER A 8 -8.40 -6.06 -18.86
N SER A 9 -7.08 -5.83 -18.91
CA SER A 9 -6.16 -6.30 -17.89
C SER A 9 -6.62 -5.67 -16.58
N SER A 10 -7.27 -6.47 -15.73
CA SER A 10 -7.43 -6.11 -14.33
C SER A 10 -6.01 -6.14 -13.75
N SER A 11 -5.31 -5.02 -13.85
CA SER A 11 -3.98 -4.86 -13.24
C SER A 11 -4.10 -5.21 -11.77
N MET A 12 -3.27 -6.15 -11.31
CA MET A 12 -3.24 -6.50 -9.89
C MET A 12 -2.84 -5.28 -9.07
N ILE A 13 -3.59 -5.00 -8.01
CA ILE A 13 -3.31 -3.90 -7.09
C ILE A 13 -2.29 -4.40 -6.06
N VAL A 14 -1.21 -3.66 -5.88
CA VAL A 14 -0.18 -3.91 -4.89
C VAL A 14 -0.42 -3.01 -3.67
N ILE A 15 -0.72 -3.62 -2.53
CA ILE A 15 -0.96 -2.92 -1.27
C ILE A 15 0.21 -3.19 -0.32
N GLY A 16 0.93 -2.14 0.07
CA GLY A 16 2.00 -2.21 1.07
C GLY A 16 1.42 -2.39 2.47
N HIS A 17 1.28 -3.64 2.92
CA HIS A 17 0.77 -4.00 4.24
C HIS A 17 1.67 -3.42 5.35
N ARG A 18 1.14 -2.43 6.07
CA ARG A 18 1.84 -1.62 7.08
C ARG A 18 3.09 -0.90 6.57
N GLY A 19 3.12 -0.59 5.27
CA GLY A 19 4.33 -0.14 4.54
C GLY A 19 5.17 -1.31 4.01
N ALA A 20 6.47 -1.11 3.85
CA ALA A 20 7.42 -2.15 3.44
C ALA A 20 7.86 -3.01 4.65
N SER A 21 6.90 -3.61 5.35
CA SER A 21 7.07 -4.27 6.66
C SER A 21 8.05 -5.46 6.66
N GLY A 22 8.26 -6.11 5.50
CA GLY A 22 9.29 -7.13 5.34
C GLY A 22 10.73 -6.59 5.31
N TYR A 23 10.91 -5.27 5.12
CA TYR A 23 12.22 -4.63 4.96
C TYR A 23 12.55 -3.64 6.09
N LEU A 24 11.54 -2.95 6.63
CA LEU A 24 11.68 -1.93 7.66
C LEU A 24 10.59 -2.10 8.72
N PRO A 25 10.78 -1.62 9.96
CA PRO A 25 9.76 -1.72 11.00
C PRO A 25 8.40 -1.17 10.54
N GLU A 26 7.35 -1.95 10.73
CA GLU A 26 5.98 -1.65 10.31
C GLU A 26 5.44 -0.34 10.92
N HIS A 27 4.45 0.26 10.24
CA HIS A 27 3.79 1.53 10.63
C HIS A 27 4.71 2.75 10.78
N THR A 28 5.99 2.67 10.43
CA THR A 28 6.92 3.79 10.47
C THR A 28 6.93 4.62 9.18
N LEU A 29 7.35 5.90 9.26
CA LEU A 29 7.54 6.74 8.07
C LEU A 29 8.56 6.15 7.07
N PRO A 30 9.70 5.58 7.49
CA PRO A 30 10.62 4.93 6.55
C PRO A 30 9.99 3.74 5.80
N ALA A 31 9.20 2.89 6.46
CA ALA A 31 8.52 1.78 5.79
C ALA A 31 7.50 2.24 4.75
N LYS A 32 6.75 3.32 5.06
CA LYS A 32 5.82 3.97 4.12
C LYS A 32 6.56 4.58 2.93
N ALA A 33 7.64 5.29 3.18
CA ALA A 33 8.47 5.91 2.15
C ALA A 33 9.10 4.85 1.21
N LEU A 34 9.58 3.73 1.75
CA LEU A 34 10.13 2.64 0.95
C LEU A 34 9.05 1.95 0.11
N ALA A 35 7.88 1.64 0.67
CA ALA A 35 6.78 1.06 -0.09
C ALA A 35 6.31 1.96 -1.24
N TYR A 36 6.24 3.28 -0.99
CA TYR A 36 5.98 4.27 -2.05
C TYR A 36 7.08 4.26 -3.12
N GLY A 37 8.36 4.27 -2.71
CA GLY A 37 9.49 4.20 -3.63
C GLY A 37 9.58 2.90 -4.43
N GLN A 38 8.99 1.81 -3.94
CA GLN A 38 8.87 0.52 -4.62
C GLN A 38 7.65 0.43 -5.56
N GLY A 39 6.80 1.46 -5.59
CA GLY A 39 5.64 1.52 -6.49
C GLY A 39 4.40 0.80 -5.98
N ALA A 40 4.19 0.70 -4.66
CA ALA A 40 2.91 0.24 -4.12
C ALA A 40 1.78 1.21 -4.53
N ASP A 41 0.65 0.66 -4.98
CA ASP A 41 -0.54 1.43 -5.34
C ASP A 41 -1.20 2.05 -4.11
N TYR A 42 -1.19 1.31 -2.99
CA TYR A 42 -1.73 1.75 -1.71
C TYR A 42 -0.80 1.43 -0.55
N LEU A 43 -0.88 2.26 0.48
CA LEU A 43 -0.28 1.99 1.79
C LEU A 43 -1.42 1.61 2.74
N GLU A 44 -1.37 0.42 3.30
CA GLU A 44 -2.33 -0.02 4.31
C GLU A 44 -1.86 0.48 5.69
N GLN A 45 -2.81 0.98 6.50
CA GLN A 45 -2.57 1.49 7.84
C GLN A 45 -3.60 0.98 8.84
N ASP A 46 -3.09 0.43 9.95
CA ASP A 46 -3.83 0.24 11.17
C ASP A 46 -3.82 1.55 11.96
N VAL A 47 -4.99 1.99 12.43
CA VAL A 47 -5.14 3.20 13.23
C VAL A 47 -5.79 2.84 14.56
N VAL A 48 -5.22 3.33 15.65
CA VAL A 48 -5.76 3.14 17.01
C VAL A 48 -5.89 4.47 17.72
N LEU A 49 -6.79 4.55 18.71
CA LEU A 49 -7.03 5.79 19.44
C LEU A 49 -6.19 5.83 20.73
N SER A 50 -5.49 6.94 20.95
CA SER A 50 -4.83 7.22 22.22
C SER A 50 -5.83 7.57 23.33
N LYS A 51 -5.36 7.63 24.59
CA LYS A 51 -6.19 8.02 25.75
C LYS A 51 -6.79 9.43 25.60
N ASP A 52 -6.08 10.33 24.94
CA ASP A 52 -6.50 11.72 24.67
C ASP A 52 -7.26 11.87 23.33
N ASN A 53 -7.76 10.76 22.77
CA ASN A 53 -8.55 10.72 21.54
C ASN A 53 -7.81 11.20 20.27
N VAL A 54 -6.49 11.00 20.22
CA VAL A 54 -5.66 11.25 19.04
C VAL A 54 -5.44 9.93 18.29
N PRO A 55 -5.82 9.82 17.00
CA PRO A 55 -5.50 8.65 16.20
C PRO A 55 -3.99 8.54 15.99
N ILE A 56 -3.44 7.36 16.27
CA ILE A 56 -2.05 6.99 16.03
C ILE A 56 -2.01 5.91 14.96
#